data_AF-A0A838S4K8-F1
#
_entry.id   AF-A0A838S4K8-F1
#
_cell.length_a   1.000
_cell.length_b   1.000
_cell.length_c   1.000
_cell.angle_alpha   90.00
_cell.angle_beta   90.00
_cell.angle_gamma   90.00
#
_symmetry.space_group_name_H-M   'P 1'
#
loop_
_entity.id
_entity.type
_entity.pdbx_description
1 polymer ?
#
loop_
_entity_poly.entity_id
_entity_poly.type
_entity_poly.pdbx_seq_one_letter_code
_entity_poly.pdbx_strand_id
1 'polypeptide(L)'
;MPNVLIRDVPADDLDQIRSAAADRGTSLQNYLRDAVHAQAAYLRRQAALTRAAERLRDRTEVPADERRAVLDAIADAHTERADQLSYRPAP
;
A
#
# COMPACT_ATOMS: atom_id res chain seq x y z
N MET A 1 12.59 -6.59 -14.79
CA MET A 1 13.33 -6.76 -13.52
C MET A 1 14.71 -7.29 -13.85
N PRO A 2 15.78 -6.87 -13.16
CA PRO A 2 17.04 -7.57 -13.27
C PRO A 2 16.82 -9.03 -12.85
N ASN A 3 17.41 -9.97 -13.60
CA ASN A 3 17.35 -11.38 -13.24
C ASN A 3 18.27 -11.61 -12.05
N VAL A 4 17.72 -12.15 -10.96
CA VAL A 4 18.46 -12.45 -9.74
C VAL A 4 18.45 -13.95 -9.53
N LEU A 5 19.64 -14.54 -9.34
CA LEU A 5 19.79 -15.94 -8.95
C LEU A 5 19.99 -16.00 -7.44
N ILE A 6 19.06 -16.67 -6.76
CA ILE A 6 19.17 -16.96 -5.32
C ILE A 6 19.76 -18.37 -5.21
N ARG A 7 20.96 -18.46 -4.62
CA ARG A 7 21.67 -19.72 -4.38
C ARG A 7 21.56 -20.13 -2.93
N ASP A 8 21.84 -21.40 -2.66
CA ASP A 8 21.98 -21.95 -1.32
C ASP A 8 20.73 -21.73 -0.43
N VAL A 9 19.55 -21.78 -1.04
CA VAL A 9 18.27 -21.75 -0.33
C VAL A 9 18.12 -23.08 0.42
N PRO A 10 17.91 -23.08 1.75
CA PRO A 10 17.63 -24.29 2.49
C PRO A 10 16.45 -25.07 1.88
N ALA A 11 16.56 -26.39 1.84
CA ALA A 11 15.55 -27.23 1.20
C ALA A 11 14.17 -27.05 1.83
N ASP A 12 14.12 -26.96 3.16
CA ASP A 12 12.88 -26.77 3.92
C ASP A 12 12.19 -25.43 3.57
N ASP A 13 12.97 -24.35 3.47
CA ASP A 13 12.46 -23.03 3.07
C ASP A 13 11.95 -23.06 1.63
N LEU A 14 12.67 -23.72 0.72
CA LEU A 14 12.27 -23.83 -0.68
C LEU A 14 10.93 -24.57 -0.82
N ASP A 15 10.75 -25.66 -0.09
CA ASP A 15 9.51 -26.44 -0.12
C ASP A 15 8.34 -25.68 0.50
N GLN A 16 8.58 -24.91 1.56
CA GLN A 16 7.57 -24.02 2.12
C GLN A 16 7.13 -22.95 1.12
N ILE A 17 8.07 -22.31 0.42
CA ILE A 17 7.74 -21.28 -0.58
C ILE A 17 7.01 -21.89 -1.77
N ARG A 18 7.40 -23.10 -2.21
CA ARG A 18 6.69 -23.83 -3.27
C ARG A 18 5.26 -24.16 -2.88
N SER A 19 5.04 -24.64 -1.65
CA SER A 19 3.69 -24.89 -1.12
C SER A 19 2.86 -23.60 -1.15
N ALA A 20 3.40 -22.49 -0.64
CA ALA A 20 2.71 -21.21 -0.62
C ALA A 20 2.39 -20.66 -2.03
N ALA A 21 3.25 -20.92 -3.02
CA ALA A 21 2.98 -20.56 -4.41
C ALA A 21 1.85 -21.42 -5.01
N ALA A 22 1.87 -22.73 -4.71
CA ALA A 22 0.86 -23.69 -5.16
C ALA A 22 -0.53 -23.39 -4.55
N ASP A 23 -0.58 -23.05 -3.26
CA ASP A 23 -1.82 -22.66 -2.56
C ASP A 23 -2.48 -21.42 -3.19
N ARG A 24 -1.68 -20.55 -3.81
CA ARG A 24 -2.15 -19.38 -4.56
C ARG A 24 -2.42 -19.65 -6.03
N GLY A 25 -2.18 -20.87 -6.52
CA GLY A 25 -2.32 -21.22 -7.93
C GLY A 25 -1.33 -20.50 -8.85
N THR A 26 -0.15 -20.13 -8.35
CA THR A 26 0.85 -19.34 -9.09
C THR A 26 2.16 -20.11 -9.24
N SER A 27 2.96 -19.76 -10.25
CA SER A 27 4.34 -20.26 -10.33
C SER A 27 5.20 -19.68 -9.21
N LEU A 28 6.23 -20.43 -8.78
CA LEU A 28 7.20 -19.97 -7.79
C LEU A 28 7.83 -18.62 -8.17
N GLN A 29 8.14 -18.42 -9.45
CA GLN A 29 8.73 -17.16 -9.95
C GLN A 29 7.77 -15.98 -9.81
N ASN A 30 6.49 -16.16 -10.17
CA ASN A 30 5.48 -15.11 -10.02
C ASN A 30 5.21 -14.81 -8.54
N TYR A 31 5.13 -15.85 -7.71
CA TYR A 31 4.99 -15.71 -6.27
C TYR A 31 6.13 -14.87 -5.67
N LEU A 32 7.38 -15.20 -5.98
CA LEU A 32 8.55 -14.47 -5.50
C LEU A 32 8.58 -13.03 -6.00
N ARG A 33 8.26 -12.81 -7.27
CA ARG A 33 8.12 -11.46 -7.85
C ARG A 33 7.13 -10.62 -7.05
N ASP A 34 5.94 -11.16 -6.81
CA ASP A 34 4.87 -10.44 -6.14
C ASP A 34 5.20 -10.19 -4.65
N ALA A 35 5.83 -11.16 -3.99
CA ALA A 35 6.35 -11.02 -2.63
C ALA A 35 7.39 -9.90 -2.52
N VAL A 36 8.35 -9.85 -3.45
CA VAL A 36 9.37 -8.77 -3.50
C VAL A 36 8.71 -7.42 -3.74
N HIS A 37 7.72 -7.33 -4.64
CA HIS A 37 6.99 -6.08 -4.85
C HIS A 37 6.23 -5.61 -3.62
N ALA A 38 5.55 -6.53 -2.92
CA ALA A 38 4.86 -6.24 -1.67
C ALA A 38 5.83 -5.73 -0.60
N GLN A 39 6.97 -6.39 -0.43
CA GLN A 39 8.01 -5.97 0.52
C GLN A 39 8.58 -4.59 0.17
N ALA A 40 8.86 -4.33 -1.12
CA ALA A 40 9.35 -3.04 -1.56
C ALA A 40 8.32 -1.92 -1.33
N ALA A 41 7.02 -2.19 -1.54
CA ALA A 41 5.95 -1.25 -1.25
C ALA A 41 5.83 -0.96 0.25
N TYR A 42 5.93 -1.99 1.09
CA TYR A 42 5.95 -1.86 2.54
C TYR A 42 7.11 -0.97 3.01
N LEU A 43 8.33 -1.25 2.56
CA LEU A 43 9.51 -0.47 2.93
C LEU A 43 9.39 1.00 2.49
N ARG A 44 8.88 1.26 1.29
CA ARG A 44 8.63 2.64 0.82
C ARG A 44 7.60 3.36 1.70
N ARG A 45 6.53 2.68 2.10
CA ARG A 45 5.52 3.23 3.01
C ARG A 45 6.15 3.55 4.36
N GLN A 46 6.96 2.65 4.92
CA GLN A 46 7.63 2.86 6.20
C GLN A 46 8.59 4.05 6.17
N ALA A 47 9.37 4.19 5.08
CA ALA A 47 10.24 5.34 4.89
C ALA A 47 9.48 6.67 4.75
N ALA A 48 8.29 6.66 4.12
CA ALA A 48 7.43 7.84 4.04
C ALA A 48 6.85 8.21 5.41
N LEU A 49 6.39 7.23 6.18
CA LEU A 49 5.88 7.43 7.54
C LEU A 49 6.97 7.97 8.47
N THR A 50 8.18 7.42 8.39
CA THR A 50 9.32 7.88 9.20
C THR A 50 9.63 9.34 8.91
N ARG A 51 9.75 9.72 7.63
CA ARG A 51 9.94 11.13 7.23
C ARG A 51 8.80 12.04 7.66
N ALA A 52 7.56 11.56 7.64
CA ALA A 52 6.42 12.33 8.12
C ALA A 52 6.49 12.53 9.64
N ALA A 53 6.80 11.48 10.40
CA ALA A 53 6.97 11.56 11.85
C ALA A 53 8.11 12.51 12.25
N GLU A 54 9.23 12.49 11.54
CA GLU A 54 10.34 13.43 11.76
C GLU A 54 9.92 14.90 11.56
N ARG A 55 9.19 15.20 10.47
CA ARG A 55 8.68 16.55 10.21
C ARG A 55 7.68 17.04 11.26
N LEU A 56 6.96 16.12 11.89
CA LEU A 56 5.90 16.41 12.84
C LEU A 56 6.34 16.32 14.30
N ARG A 57 7.57 15.88 14.60
CA ARG A 57 8.05 15.57 15.95
C ARG A 57 7.82 16.69 16.97
N ASP A 58 8.01 17.95 16.55
CA ASP A 58 7.87 19.13 17.42
C ASP A 58 6.67 20.01 17.02
N ARG A 59 5.71 19.43 16.30
CA ARG A 59 4.48 20.12 15.91
C ARG A 59 3.36 19.74 16.87
N THR A 60 2.61 20.73 17.34
CA THR A 60 1.41 20.51 18.12
C THR A 60 0.41 19.69 17.31
N GLU A 61 -0.19 18.68 17.94
CA GLU A 61 -1.26 17.91 17.32
C GLU A 61 -2.44 18.83 17.00
N VAL A 62 -3.04 18.64 15.82
CA VAL A 62 -4.27 19.35 15.46
C VAL A 62 -5.39 18.90 16.40
N PRO A 63 -6.12 19.82 17.05
CA PRO A 63 -7.25 19.49 17.92
C PRO A 63 -8.24 18.55 17.23
N ALA A 64 -8.79 17.61 17.99
CA ALA A 64 -9.67 16.57 17.43
C ALA A 64 -10.89 17.15 16.71
N ASP A 65 -11.43 18.28 17.19
CA ASP A 65 -12.58 18.96 16.62
C ASP A 65 -12.25 19.63 15.28
N GLU A 66 -11.10 20.30 15.20
CA GLU A 66 -10.60 20.89 13.94
C GLU A 66 -10.31 19.80 12.91
N ARG A 67 -9.69 18.70 13.34
CA ARG A 67 -9.45 17.53 12.49
C ARG A 67 -10.75 16.95 11.95
N ARG A 68 -11.80 16.85 12.79
CA ARG A 68 -13.13 16.38 12.37
C ARG A 68 -13.72 17.29 11.31
N ALA A 69 -13.75 18.60 11.57
CA ALA A 69 -14.32 19.58 10.67
C ALA A 69 -13.67 19.56 9.28
N VAL A 70 -12.34 19.41 9.21
CA VAL A 70 -11.62 19.30 7.92
C VAL A 70 -11.98 18.01 7.19
N LEU A 71 -12.05 16.88 7.89
CA LEU A 71 -12.40 15.59 7.27
C LEU A 71 -13.85 15.58 6.77
N ASP A 72 -14.77 16.16 7.51
CA ASP A 72 -16.17 16.30 7.12
C ASP A 72 -16.28 17.18 5.86
N ALA A 73 -15.59 18.33 5.82
CA ALA A 73 -15.55 19.19 4.63
C ALA A 73 -14.98 18.49 3.38
N ILE A 74 -13.99 17.62 3.55
CA ILE A 74 -13.45 16.80 2.46
C ILE A 74 -14.49 15.78 1.98
N ALA A 75 -15.20 15.12 2.90
CA ALA A 75 -16.26 14.17 2.58
C ALA A 75 -17.42 14.83 1.83
N ASP A 76 -17.83 16.02 2.26
CA ASP A 76 -18.87 16.82 1.61
C ASP A 76 -18.45 17.22 0.19
N ALA A 77 -17.21 17.69 0.01
CA ALA A 77 -16.67 18.02 -1.31
C ALA A 77 -16.62 16.81 -2.25
N HIS A 78 -16.32 15.62 -1.73
CA HIS A 78 -16.37 14.38 -2.51
C HIS A 78 -17.80 14.01 -2.92
N THR A 79 -18.77 14.19 -2.03
CA THR A 79 -20.20 13.95 -2.30
C THR A 79 -20.70 14.91 -3.38
N GLU A 80 -20.43 16.22 -3.22
CA GLU A 80 -20.80 17.24 -4.20
C GLU A 80 -20.18 16.94 -5.58
N ARG A 81 -18.91 16.53 -5.60
CA ARG A 81 -18.23 16.14 -6.84
C ARG A 81 -18.89 14.93 -7.49
N ALA A 82 -19.31 13.94 -6.70
CA ALA A 82 -20.01 12.76 -7.20
C ALA A 82 -21.38 13.14 -7.80
N ASP A 83 -22.13 14.03 -7.15
CA ASP A 83 -23.42 14.53 -7.65
C ASP A 83 -23.27 15.29 -8.96
N GLN A 84 -22.25 16.16 -9.08
CA GLN A 84 -21.93 16.88 -10.32
C GLN A 84 -21.57 15.93 -11.48
N LEU A 85 -20.89 14.82 -11.19
CA LEU A 85 -20.54 13.82 -12.21
C LEU A 85 -21.72 12.93 -12.58
N SER A 86 -22.62 12.66 -11.65
CA SER A 86 -23.83 11.84 -11.85
C SER A 86 -24.92 12.59 -12.60
N TYR A 87 -24.98 13.92 -12.48
CA TYR A 87 -25.98 14.77 -13.14
C TYR A 87 -25.65 15.08 -14.61
N ARG A 88 -24.56 14.55 -15.19
CA ARG A 88 -24.26 14.79 -16.61
C ARG A 88 -25.33 14.11 -17.49
N PRO A 89 -26.19 14.85 -18.22
CA PRO A 89 -27.09 14.23 -19.18
C PRO A 89 -26.21 13.57 -20.25
N ALA A 90 -26.53 12.33 -20.62
CA ALA A 90 -25.92 11.72 -21.79
C ALA A 90 -26.19 12.61 -23.02
N PRO A 91 -25.21 12.80 -23.91
CA PRO A 91 -25.40 13.57 -25.14
C PRO A 91 -26.47 12.95 -26.06
#